data_AF-A0A7J2PTM3-F1
#
_entry.id   AF-A0A7J2PTM3-F1
#
_cell.length_a   1.000
_cell.length_b   1.000
_cell.length_c   1.000
_cell.angle_alpha   90.00
_cell.angle_beta   90.00
_cell.angle_gamma   90.00
#
_symmetry.space_group_name_H-M   'P 1'
#
loop_
_entity.id
_entity.type
_entity.pdbx_description
1 polymer ?
#
loop_
_entity_poly.entity_id
_entity_poly.type
_entity_poly.pdbx_seq_one_letter_code
_entity_poly.pdbx_strand_id
1 'polypeptide(L)'
;MPIISLQVSKDLLERFEKVRNQSGFNSKSEALRDSIVSFIEKHEQFENLEGYKIMTISLVYPFKDIIVDLISDIYAKFHQIIKSITDWRIAEKKIELILLVGEVEIIQDVYKELAKINDVICSIREIIIE
;
A
#
# COMPACT_ATOMS: atom_id res chain seq x y z
N MET A 1 17.01 25.08 8.24
CA MET A 1 16.55 23.84 7.58
C MET A 1 16.66 22.71 8.58
N PRO A 2 15.60 21.94 8.84
CA PRO A 2 15.70 20.74 9.67
C PRO A 2 16.57 19.70 8.96
N ILE A 3 17.37 18.95 9.73
CA ILE A 3 18.21 17.86 9.25
C ILE A 3 17.69 16.57 9.87
N ILE A 4 17.45 15.57 9.03
CA ILE A 4 17.03 14.23 9.46
C ILE A 4 18.24 13.30 9.34
N SER A 5 18.61 12.65 10.44
CA SER A 5 19.62 11.58 10.46
C SER A 5 18.91 10.24 10.61
N LEU A 6 19.30 9.27 9.79
CA LEU A 6 18.62 7.98 9.66
C LEU A 6 19.66 6.87 9.81
N GLN A 7 19.35 5.83 10.59
CA GLN A 7 20.16 4.62 10.62
C GLN A 7 19.56 3.58 9.67
N VAL A 8 20.36 3.09 8.73
CA VAL A 8 19.96 2.11 7.71
C VAL A 8 20.97 0.98 7.63
N SER A 9 20.53 -0.21 7.19
CA SER A 9 21.44 -1.32 6.93
C SER A 9 22.31 -1.04 5.70
N LYS A 10 23.49 -1.69 5.62
CA LYS A 10 24.38 -1.57 4.46
C LYS A 10 23.69 -2.00 3.16
N ASP A 11 22.96 -3.13 3.19
CA ASP A 11 22.20 -3.64 2.03
C ASP A 11 21.18 -2.61 1.52
N LEU A 12 20.43 -1.98 2.43
CA LEU A 12 19.44 -0.98 2.05
C LEU A 12 20.09 0.25 1.40
N LEU A 13 21.23 0.71 1.95
CA LEU A 13 21.97 1.84 1.39
C LEU A 13 22.53 1.52 0.00
N GLU A 14 23.07 0.31 -0.21
CA GLU A 14 23.58 -0.12 -1.51
C GLU A 14 22.46 -0.20 -2.56
N ARG A 15 21.32 -0.78 -2.20
CA ARG A 15 20.14 -0.83 -3.08
C ARG A 15 19.63 0.56 -3.42
N PHE A 16 19.59 1.46 -2.44
CA PHE A 16 19.19 2.85 -2.65
C PHE A 16 20.14 3.57 -3.63
N GLU A 17 21.46 3.45 -3.45
CA GLU A 17 22.44 4.06 -4.37
C GLU A 17 22.30 3.54 -5.79
N LYS A 18 22.07 2.24 -5.96
CA LYS A 18 21.87 1.63 -7.28
C LYS A 18 20.65 2.24 -7.98
N VAL A 19 19.51 2.31 -7.30
CA VAL A 19 18.27 2.88 -7.86
C VAL A 19 18.42 4.38 -8.11
N ARG A 20 19.06 5.12 -7.19
CA ARG A 20 19.33 6.55 -7.32
C ARG A 20 20.11 6.86 -8.60
N ASN A 21 21.19 6.12 -8.84
CA ASN A 21 22.04 6.30 -10.03
C ASN A 21 21.27 5.99 -11.31
N GLN A 22 20.41 4.97 -11.31
CA GLN A 22 19.57 4.63 -12.47
C GLN A 22 18.47 5.67 -12.74
N SER A 23 17.99 6.33 -11.68
CA SER A 23 16.91 7.32 -11.75
C SER A 23 17.39 8.74 -12.07
N GLY A 24 18.71 8.96 -12.19
CA GLY A 24 19.28 10.25 -12.63
C GLY A 24 19.40 11.32 -11.54
N PHE A 25 19.23 10.97 -10.25
CA PHE A 25 19.37 11.93 -9.16
C PHE A 25 20.84 12.31 -8.90
N ASN A 26 21.10 13.60 -8.66
CA ASN A 26 22.45 14.12 -8.50
C ASN A 26 23.00 13.90 -7.07
N SER A 27 22.13 13.84 -6.06
CA SER A 27 22.53 13.63 -4.67
C SER A 27 21.61 12.68 -3.89
N LYS A 28 22.14 12.09 -2.81
CA LYS A 28 21.34 11.27 -1.89
C LYS A 28 20.20 12.08 -1.27
N SER A 29 20.48 13.32 -0.90
CA SER A 29 19.51 14.22 -0.27
C SER A 29 18.37 14.59 -1.20
N GLU A 30 18.63 14.71 -2.50
CA GLU A 30 17.61 14.97 -3.52
C GLU A 30 16.68 13.76 -3.66
N ALA A 31 17.23 12.56 -3.87
CA ALA A 31 16.45 11.34 -3.97
C ALA A 31 15.67 11.00 -2.69
N LEU A 32 16.25 11.24 -1.50
CA LEU A 32 15.54 11.08 -0.24
C LEU A 32 14.42 12.10 -0.06
N ARG A 33 14.64 13.35 -0.46
CA ARG A 33 13.60 14.38 -0.40
C ARG A 33 12.44 14.06 -1.32
N ASP A 34 12.73 13.66 -2.56
CA ASP A 34 11.73 13.22 -3.51
C ASP A 34 10.94 12.01 -2.97
N SER A 35 11.63 11.04 -2.36
CA SER A 35 10.99 9.90 -1.70
C SER A 35 10.07 10.33 -0.54
N ILE A 36 10.46 11.33 0.25
CA ILE A 36 9.64 11.86 1.35
C ILE A 36 8.42 12.60 0.79
N VAL A 37 8.59 13.42 -0.25
CA VAL A 37 7.48 14.13 -0.91
C VAL A 37 6.50 13.11 -1.49
N SER A 38 6.99 12.13 -2.25
CA SER A 38 6.17 11.05 -2.79
C SER A 38 5.48 10.23 -1.69
N PHE A 39 6.15 10.00 -0.55
CA PHE A 39 5.55 9.38 0.62
C PHE A 39 4.39 10.24 1.15
N ILE A 40 4.58 11.54 1.34
CA ILE A 40 3.54 12.46 1.82
C ILE A 40 2.38 12.51 0.83
N GLU A 41 2.63 12.82 -0.44
CA GLU A 41 1.60 12.95 -1.48
C GLU A 41 0.77 11.67 -1.60
N LYS A 42 1.40 10.50 -1.54
CA LYS A 42 0.70 9.22 -1.57
C LYS A 42 -0.28 9.07 -0.40
N HIS A 43 0.07 9.55 0.79
CA HIS A 43 -0.79 9.42 1.98
C HIS A 43 -1.78 10.57 2.13
N GLU A 44 -1.41 11.80 1.76
CA GLU A 44 -2.31 12.97 1.77
C GLU A 44 -3.34 12.92 0.65
N GLN A 45 -3.00 12.49 -0.57
CA GLN A 45 -4.00 12.25 -1.61
C GLN A 45 -5.01 11.22 -1.14
N PHE A 46 -4.55 10.14 -0.50
CA PHE A 46 -5.45 9.14 0.02
C PHE A 46 -6.42 9.70 1.07
N GLU A 47 -5.94 10.53 1.99
CA GLU A 47 -6.77 11.15 3.03
C GLU A 47 -7.71 12.26 2.51
N ASN A 48 -7.32 13.01 1.47
CA ASN A 48 -8.10 14.10 0.87
C ASN A 48 -9.01 13.66 -0.29
N LEU A 49 -9.03 12.37 -0.64
CA LEU A 49 -9.96 11.85 -1.66
C LEU A 49 -11.39 11.89 -1.09
N GLU A 50 -12.31 12.49 -1.85
CA GLU A 50 -13.72 12.59 -1.48
C GLU A 50 -14.63 11.97 -2.56
N GLY A 51 -15.83 11.57 -2.14
CA GLY A 51 -16.91 11.07 -2.99
C GLY A 51 -16.78 9.59 -3.39
N TYR A 52 -17.53 9.22 -4.43
CA TYR A 52 -17.65 7.84 -4.90
C TYR A 52 -16.53 7.48 -5.90
N LYS A 53 -15.74 6.46 -5.59
CA LYS A 53 -14.52 6.11 -6.34
C LYS A 53 -14.38 4.61 -6.61
N ILE A 54 -13.50 4.28 -7.56
CA ILE A 54 -13.08 2.92 -7.89
C ILE A 54 -11.62 2.76 -7.46
N MET A 55 -11.34 1.78 -6.63
CA MET A 55 -10.03 1.56 -6.02
C MET A 55 -9.65 0.09 -6.08
N THR A 56 -8.35 -0.18 -6.09
CA THR A 56 -7.81 -1.53 -5.88
C THR A 56 -6.97 -1.57 -4.62
N ILE A 57 -7.16 -2.61 -3.82
CA ILE A 57 -6.26 -2.96 -2.71
C ILE A 57 -5.51 -4.23 -3.10
N SER A 58 -4.19 -4.20 -2.97
CA SER A 58 -3.35 -5.39 -3.07
C SER A 58 -2.81 -5.79 -1.71
N LEU A 59 -3.00 -7.07 -1.36
CA LEU A 59 -2.50 -7.70 -0.16
C LEU A 59 -1.42 -8.73 -0.50
N VAL A 60 -0.37 -8.78 0.31
CA VAL A 60 0.64 -9.85 0.27
C VAL A 60 0.93 -10.31 1.69
N TYR A 61 0.67 -11.58 2.00
CA TYR A 61 0.78 -12.10 3.36
C TYR A 61 1.17 -13.59 3.40
N PRO A 62 1.77 -14.10 4.48
CA PRO A 62 2.09 -15.52 4.61
C PRO A 62 0.80 -16.34 4.79
N PHE A 63 0.75 -17.54 4.22
CA PHE A 63 -0.43 -18.41 4.36
C PHE A 63 -0.52 -18.97 5.80
N LYS A 64 -1.27 -18.27 6.66
CA LYS A 64 -1.58 -18.64 8.04
C LYS A 64 -3.10 -18.54 8.24
N ASP A 65 -3.73 -19.58 8.77
CA ASP A 65 -5.20 -19.64 8.91
C ASP A 65 -5.75 -18.43 9.68
N ILE A 66 -5.06 -18.02 10.76
CA ILE A 66 -5.43 -16.85 11.57
C ILE A 66 -5.50 -15.56 10.73
N ILE A 67 -4.55 -15.36 9.80
CA ILE A 67 -4.55 -14.16 8.93
C ILE A 67 -5.68 -14.25 7.90
N VAL A 68 -5.89 -15.43 7.32
CA VAL A 68 -6.97 -15.67 6.35
C VAL A 68 -8.34 -15.43 6.98
N ASP A 69 -8.54 -15.89 8.21
CA ASP A 69 -9.80 -15.71 8.95
C ASP A 69 -10.05 -14.21 9.24
N LEU A 70 -9.03 -13.49 9.74
CA LEU A 70 -9.14 -12.04 10.00
C LEU A 70 -9.47 -11.25 8.74
N ILE A 71 -8.85 -11.59 7.60
CA ILE A 71 -9.14 -10.95 6.32
C ILE A 71 -10.56 -11.28 5.85
N SER A 72 -11.00 -12.53 6.03
CA SER A 72 -12.34 -12.99 5.65
C SER A 72 -13.44 -12.28 6.44
N ASP A 73 -13.21 -12.03 7.73
CA ASP A 73 -14.14 -11.26 8.57
C ASP A 73 -14.29 -9.81 8.07
N ILE A 74 -13.19 -9.19 7.66
CA ILE A 74 -13.20 -7.85 7.04
C ILE A 74 -13.96 -7.89 5.71
N TYR A 75 -13.76 -8.92 4.87
CA TYR A 75 -14.50 -9.06 3.62
C TYR A 75 -16.01 -9.22 3.83
N ALA A 76 -16.42 -9.99 4.83
CA ALA A 76 -17.83 -10.13 5.19
C ALA A 76 -18.41 -8.78 5.65
N LYS A 77 -17.67 -8.03 6.47
CA LYS A 77 -18.09 -6.72 6.98
C LYS A 77 -18.28 -5.68 5.86
N PHE A 78 -17.39 -5.68 4.85
CA PHE A 78 -17.39 -4.69 3.77
C PHE A 78 -17.82 -5.24 2.41
N HIS A 79 -18.55 -6.36 2.39
CA HIS A 79 -18.92 -7.08 1.15
C HIS A 79 -19.64 -6.19 0.12
N GLN A 80 -20.32 -5.13 0.59
CA GLN A 80 -21.19 -4.28 -0.21
C GLN A 80 -20.41 -3.44 -1.25
N ILE A 81 -19.19 -3.03 -0.87
CA ILE A 81 -18.32 -2.22 -1.72
C ILE A 81 -17.30 -3.06 -2.50
N ILE A 82 -17.04 -4.29 -2.06
CA ILE A 82 -16.15 -5.24 -2.74
C ILE A 82 -16.85 -5.76 -4.01
N LYS A 83 -16.26 -5.52 -5.17
CA LYS A 83 -16.80 -5.99 -6.46
C LYS A 83 -16.17 -7.29 -6.94
N SER A 84 -14.88 -7.47 -6.66
CA SER A 84 -14.19 -8.72 -6.93
C SER A 84 -12.97 -8.85 -6.05
N ILE A 85 -12.63 -10.09 -5.71
CA ILE A 85 -11.35 -10.44 -5.09
C ILE A 85 -10.74 -11.49 -6.01
N THR A 86 -9.51 -11.24 -6.45
CA THR A 86 -8.70 -12.23 -7.16
C THR A 86 -7.52 -12.57 -6.29
N ASP A 87 -7.29 -13.85 -6.04
CA ASP A 87 -6.16 -14.31 -5.25
C ASP A 87 -5.28 -15.30 -5.99
N TRP A 88 -4.03 -15.36 -5.55
CA TRP A 88 -3.02 -16.26 -6.03
C TRP A 88 -2.15 -16.74 -4.87
N ARG A 89 -1.69 -17.99 -4.98
CA ARG A 89 -0.66 -18.53 -4.10
C ARG A 89 0.65 -18.60 -4.87
N ILE A 90 1.63 -17.80 -4.46
CA ILE A 90 2.96 -17.76 -5.08
C ILE A 90 4.00 -18.02 -4.00
N ALA A 91 4.75 -19.11 -4.15
CA ALA A 91 5.64 -19.63 -3.11
C ALA A 91 4.89 -19.82 -1.77
N GLU A 92 5.43 -19.27 -0.68
CA GLU A 92 4.84 -19.34 0.67
C GLU A 92 3.90 -18.17 1.01
N LYS A 93 3.58 -17.33 0.02
CA LYS A 93 2.74 -16.15 0.22
C LYS A 93 1.43 -16.25 -0.56
N LYS A 94 0.38 -15.69 0.02
CA LYS A 94 -0.87 -15.39 -0.66
C LYS A 94 -0.85 -13.94 -1.11
N ILE A 95 -1.26 -13.71 -2.35
CA ILE A 95 -1.36 -12.40 -2.98
C ILE A 95 -2.82 -12.23 -3.35
N GLU A 96 -3.41 -11.11 -2.96
CA GLU A 96 -4.79 -10.80 -3.29
C GLU A 96 -4.87 -9.41 -3.92
N LEU A 97 -5.80 -9.27 -4.86
CA LEU A 97 -6.16 -8.01 -5.47
C LEU A 97 -7.68 -7.85 -5.37
N ILE A 98 -8.08 -6.80 -4.68
CA ILE A 98 -9.45 -6.50 -4.30
C ILE A 98 -9.88 -5.27 -5.10
N LEU A 99 -10.97 -5.38 -5.85
CA LEU A 99 -11.62 -4.24 -6.51
C LEU A 99 -12.73 -3.71 -5.61
N LEU A 100 -12.67 -2.43 -5.27
CA LEU A 100 -13.60 -1.73 -4.41
C LEU A 100 -14.26 -0.59 -5.18
N VAL A 101 -15.57 -0.44 -5.00
CA VAL A 101 -16.34 0.65 -5.59
C VAL A 101 -17.32 1.16 -4.53
N GLY A 102 -17.17 2.41 -4.12
CA GLY A 102 -17.92 2.99 -3.01
C GLY A 102 -17.45 4.39 -2.63
N GLU A 103 -18.03 4.94 -1.57
CA GLU A 103 -17.55 6.18 -0.95
C GLU A 103 -16.13 6.00 -0.40
N VAL A 104 -15.27 7.01 -0.62
CA VAL A 104 -13.86 6.96 -0.22
C VAL A 104 -13.70 6.69 1.28
N GLU A 105 -14.53 7.29 2.14
CA GLU A 105 -14.46 7.08 3.59
C GLU A 105 -14.55 5.58 3.96
N ILE A 106 -15.50 4.86 3.35
CA ILE A 106 -15.69 3.43 3.60
C ILE A 106 -14.49 2.65 3.04
N ILE A 107 -13.99 3.02 1.87
CA ILE A 107 -12.80 2.40 1.27
C ILE A 107 -11.55 2.61 2.15
N GLN A 108 -11.40 3.80 2.73
CA GLN A 108 -10.33 4.09 3.69
C GLN A 108 -10.44 3.23 4.94
N ASP A 109 -11.65 2.99 5.44
CA ASP A 109 -11.87 2.10 6.58
C ASP A 109 -11.46 0.66 6.28
N VAL A 110 -11.80 0.14 5.10
CA VAL A 110 -11.33 -1.19 4.65
C VAL A 110 -9.81 -1.25 4.61
N TYR A 111 -9.17 -0.26 3.97
CA TYR A 111 -7.72 -0.20 3.88
C TYR A 111 -7.07 -0.16 5.27
N LYS A 112 -7.58 0.68 6.18
CA LYS A 112 -7.10 0.82 7.56
C LYS A 112 -7.26 -0.47 8.36
N GLU A 113 -8.36 -1.20 8.21
CA GLU A 113 -8.55 -2.48 8.89
C GLU A 113 -7.60 -3.57 8.35
N LEU A 114 -7.44 -3.67 7.02
CA LEU A 114 -6.51 -4.62 6.42
C LEU A 114 -5.04 -4.31 6.76
N ALA A 115 -4.66 -3.03 6.74
CA ALA A 115 -3.30 -2.58 7.03
C ALA A 115 -2.90 -2.75 8.51
N LYS A 116 -3.86 -2.92 9.43
CA LYS A 116 -3.60 -3.21 10.85
C LYS A 116 -3.19 -4.67 11.11
N ILE A 117 -3.43 -5.57 10.16
CA ILE A 117 -3.09 -6.98 10.34
C ILE A 117 -1.58 -7.15 10.24
N ASN A 118 -0.97 -7.72 11.28
CA ASN A 118 0.46 -7.99 11.30
C ASN A 118 0.86 -8.98 10.18
N ASP A 119 2.07 -8.82 9.64
CA ASP A 119 2.60 -9.60 8.51
C ASP A 119 1.86 -9.43 7.16
N VAL A 120 0.90 -8.49 7.06
CA VAL A 120 0.21 -8.17 5.80
C VAL A 120 0.80 -6.92 5.18
N ILE A 121 1.32 -7.04 3.95
CA ILE A 121 1.69 -5.88 3.15
C ILE A 121 0.44 -5.44 2.39
N CYS A 122 -0.05 -4.24 2.70
CA CYS A 122 -1.27 -3.68 2.11
C CYS A 122 -0.96 -2.41 1.31
N SER A 123 -1.43 -2.35 0.07
CA SER A 123 -1.30 -1.18 -0.80
C SER A 123 -2.62 -0.87 -1.49
N ILE A 124 -2.93 0.42 -1.67
CA ILE A 124 -4.14 0.90 -2.32
C ILE A 124 -3.79 1.78 -3.53
N ARG A 125 -4.61 1.73 -4.57
CA ARG A 125 -4.48 2.52 -5.80
C ARG A 125 -5.84 2.87 -6.37
N GLU A 126 -6.04 4.13 -6.75
CA GLU A 126 -7.23 4.59 -7.48
C GLU A 126 -7.20 4.10 -8.93
N ILE A 127 -8.36 3.67 -9.43
CA ILE A 127 -8.60 3.42 -10.85
C ILE A 127 -9.41 4.59 -11.40
N ILE A 128 -8.80 5.29 -12.36
CA ILE A 128 -9.47 6.34 -13.13
C ILE A 128 -9.96 5.70 -14.43
N ILE A 129 -11.27 5.78 -14.67
CA ILE A 129 -11.89 5.38 -15.94
C ILE A 129 -12.22 6.68 -16.67
N GLU A 130 -11.44 7.01 -17.70
CA GLU A 130 -11.75 8.10 -18.64
C GLU A 130 -12.82 7.70 -19.65
#